data_AF-A0A7K5H8E0-F1
#
_entry.id   AF-A0A7K5H8E0-F1
#
_cell.length_a   1.000
_cell.length_b   1.000
_cell.length_c   1.000
_cell.angle_alpha   90.00
_cell.angle_beta   90.00
_cell.angle_gamma   90.00
#
_symmetry.space_group_name_H-M   'P 1'
#
loop_
_entity.id
_entity.type
_entity.pdbx_description
1 polymer ?
#
loop_
_entity_poly.entity_id
_entity_poly.type
_entity_poly.pdbx_seq_one_letter_code
_entity_poly.pdbx_strand_id
1 'polypeptide(L)'
;QCLLAGTFLEVEEVDRAQLRPQARNLLCSLELVRSVLREQSLSQPGSYSEPVRAVLVQFDRLFAEFELSYVSSLVAVKSPEEIYRQQEIIVLFSETVERALRLGYLTQEMIDGYEPLLMFTIPRLAIISGLLIYPEGPLSLERSPEQMSQVFSPFYNLLKKIRDLLRVLSAEELCLLERSLCAAE
;
A
#
# COMPACT_ATOMS: atom_id res chain seq x y z
N GLN A 1 25.50 13.61 -5.05
CA GLN A 1 25.79 12.22 -4.62
C GLN A 1 24.53 11.35 -4.52
N CYS A 2 23.30 11.88 -4.51
CA CYS A 2 22.08 11.04 -4.45
C CYS A 2 21.59 10.44 -5.79
N LEU A 3 22.27 10.70 -6.91
CA LEU A 3 21.83 10.25 -8.26
C LEU A 3 22.79 9.25 -8.93
N LEU A 4 23.75 8.66 -8.19
CA LEU A 4 24.77 7.75 -8.72
C LEU A 4 24.63 6.32 -8.19
N ALA A 5 23.42 5.82 -7.97
CA ALA A 5 23.18 4.39 -8.08
C ALA A 5 22.98 4.09 -9.57
N GLY A 6 24.06 3.70 -10.25
CA GLY A 6 24.18 3.54 -11.71
C GLY A 6 23.32 2.43 -12.34
N THR A 7 22.06 2.30 -11.93
CA THR A 7 21.06 1.52 -12.62
C THR A 7 20.35 2.44 -13.61
N PHE A 8 20.67 2.32 -14.88
CA PHE A 8 19.81 2.82 -15.97
C PHE A 8 18.51 2.02 -15.94
N LEU A 9 17.61 2.38 -15.03
CA LEU A 9 16.25 1.85 -15.00
C LEU A 9 15.45 2.62 -16.04
N GLU A 10 14.90 1.90 -17.01
CA GLU A 10 14.09 2.48 -18.07
C GLU A 10 12.81 3.08 -17.49
N VAL A 11 12.86 4.37 -17.14
CA VAL A 11 11.64 5.16 -16.89
C VAL A 11 10.83 5.18 -18.18
N GLU A 12 9.55 4.82 -18.14
CA GLU A 12 8.66 4.84 -19.31
C GLU A 12 8.60 6.24 -19.93
N GLU A 13 8.45 6.34 -21.27
CA GLU A 13 8.46 7.65 -21.96
C GLU A 13 7.37 8.62 -21.47
N VAL A 14 6.24 8.09 -20.96
CA VAL A 14 5.16 8.88 -20.37
C VAL A 14 5.60 9.55 -19.06
N ASP A 15 6.27 8.80 -18.20
CA ASP A 15 6.78 9.30 -16.92
C ASP A 15 7.94 10.27 -17.13
N ARG A 16 8.79 10.01 -18.14
CA ARG A 16 9.82 10.97 -18.57
C ARG A 16 9.21 12.30 -19.02
N ALA A 17 8.07 12.28 -19.70
CA ALA A 17 7.40 13.50 -20.15
C ALA A 17 6.91 14.36 -18.97
N GLN A 18 6.49 13.75 -17.87
CA GLN A 18 6.08 14.44 -16.64
C GLN A 18 7.27 14.91 -15.78
N LEU A 19 8.36 14.14 -15.74
CA LEU A 19 9.55 14.49 -14.96
C LEU A 19 10.39 15.62 -15.58
N ARG A 20 10.42 15.73 -16.91
CA ARG A 20 11.17 16.78 -17.63
C ARG A 20 10.85 18.21 -17.17
N PRO A 21 9.58 18.66 -17.07
CA PRO A 21 9.27 20.01 -16.57
C PRO A 21 9.67 20.22 -15.11
N GLN A 22 9.48 19.22 -14.24
CA GLN A 22 9.90 19.30 -12.83
C GLN A 22 11.42 19.41 -12.71
N ALA A 23 12.18 18.61 -13.47
CA ALA A 23 13.64 18.68 -13.51
C ALA A 23 14.13 20.05 -14.00
N ARG A 24 13.48 20.64 -15.01
CA ARG A 24 13.79 22.00 -15.48
C ARG A 24 13.55 23.04 -14.39
N ASN A 25 12.40 22.99 -13.73
CA ASN A 25 12.07 23.91 -12.64
C ASN A 25 13.05 23.78 -11.47
N LEU A 26 13.44 22.55 -11.12
CA LEU A 26 14.43 22.26 -10.08
C LEU A 26 15.82 22.85 -10.44
N LEU A 27 16.25 22.69 -11.69
CA LEU A 27 17.51 23.27 -12.18
C LEU A 27 17.48 24.80 -12.13
N CYS A 28 16.40 25.43 -12.61
CA CYS A 28 16.25 26.89 -12.51
C CYS A 28 16.24 27.37 -11.05
N SER A 29 15.59 26.63 -10.15
CA SER A 29 15.60 26.95 -8.71
C SER A 29 17.00 26.80 -8.11
N LEU A 30 17.79 25.81 -8.54
CA LEU A 30 19.17 25.64 -8.10
C LEU A 30 20.05 26.80 -8.58
N GLU A 31 19.87 27.27 -9.81
CA GLU A 31 20.56 28.45 -10.34
C GLU A 31 20.22 29.69 -9.53
N LEU A 32 18.94 29.87 -9.16
CA LEU A 32 18.49 30.95 -8.30
C LEU A 32 19.16 30.87 -6.92
N VAL A 33 19.15 29.71 -6.25
CA VAL A 33 19.85 29.48 -4.97
C VAL A 33 21.32 29.91 -5.08
N ARG A 34 22.01 29.47 -6.13
CA ARG A 34 23.43 29.79 -6.36
C ARG A 34 23.65 31.29 -6.56
N SER A 35 22.77 31.98 -7.28
CA SER A 35 22.86 33.42 -7.51
C SER A 35 22.71 34.23 -6.22
N VAL A 36 21.69 33.92 -5.43
CA VAL A 36 21.38 34.64 -4.18
C VAL A 36 22.42 34.37 -3.09
N LEU A 37 22.89 33.12 -2.96
CA LEU A 37 23.98 32.77 -2.04
C LEU A 37 25.30 33.46 -2.42
N ARG A 38 25.57 33.61 -3.72
CA ARG A 38 26.77 34.32 -4.19
C ARG A 38 26.70 35.81 -3.89
N GLU A 39 25.55 36.45 -4.09
CA GLU A 39 25.37 37.87 -3.76
C GLU A 39 25.47 38.12 -2.25
N GLN A 40 24.88 37.24 -1.45
CA GLN A 40 24.94 37.31 0.01
C GLN A 40 26.36 37.12 0.54
N SER A 41 27.14 36.18 -0.01
CA SER A 41 28.52 35.94 0.43
C SER A 41 29.46 37.12 0.15
N LEU A 42 29.17 37.89 -0.91
CA LEU A 42 29.90 39.11 -1.23
C LEU A 42 29.50 40.30 -0.33
N SER A 43 28.26 40.32 0.15
CA SER A 43 27.70 41.47 0.86
C SER A 43 27.79 41.35 2.39
N GLN A 44 27.36 40.21 2.97
CA GLN A 44 27.32 39.97 4.41
C GLN A 44 27.39 38.46 4.75
N PRO A 45 28.55 37.93 5.17
CA PRO A 45 28.75 36.50 5.42
C PRO A 45 28.18 35.99 6.77
N GLY A 46 27.50 36.83 7.55
CA GLY A 46 27.13 36.52 8.95
C GLY A 46 25.88 35.67 9.14
N SER A 47 24.75 36.00 8.49
CA SER A 47 23.48 35.28 8.67
C SER A 47 22.70 35.19 7.36
N TYR A 48 21.99 34.07 7.16
CA TYR A 48 21.14 33.90 5.99
C TYR A 48 19.95 34.87 6.03
N SER A 49 19.94 35.78 5.06
CA SER A 49 18.86 36.74 4.86
C SER A 49 17.56 36.02 4.46
N GLU A 50 16.42 36.68 4.69
CA GLU A 50 15.11 36.16 4.29
C GLU A 50 15.02 35.73 2.81
N PRO A 51 15.60 36.48 1.84
CA PRO A 51 15.64 36.03 0.44
C PRO A 51 16.37 34.69 0.24
N VAL A 52 17.48 34.46 0.94
CA VAL A 52 18.21 33.19 0.89
C VAL A 52 17.34 32.07 1.44
N ARG A 53 16.70 32.28 2.59
CA ARG A 53 15.80 31.28 3.20
C ARG A 53 14.64 30.94 2.28
N ALA A 54 13.99 31.94 1.69
CA ALA A 54 12.87 31.74 0.79
C ALA A 54 13.25 30.88 -0.42
N VAL A 55 14.38 31.19 -1.06
CA VAL A 55 14.87 30.46 -2.24
C VAL A 55 15.33 29.03 -1.88
N LEU A 56 15.91 28.83 -0.70
CA LEU A 56 16.25 27.49 -0.19
C LEU A 56 14.99 26.65 0.10
N VAL A 57 13.96 27.22 0.74
CA VAL A 57 12.68 26.53 1.00
C VAL A 57 11.98 26.18 -0.31
N GLN A 58 12.02 27.07 -1.31
CA GLN A 58 11.48 26.78 -2.63
C GLN A 58 12.22 25.63 -3.31
N PHE A 59 13.55 25.64 -3.27
CA PHE A 59 14.37 24.56 -3.83
C PHE A 59 14.08 23.23 -3.13
N ASP A 60 13.99 23.22 -1.80
CA ASP A 60 13.69 22.03 -1.01
C ASP A 60 12.35 21.40 -1.39
N ARG A 61 11.30 22.21 -1.54
CA ARG A 61 9.99 21.75 -2.03
C ARG A 61 10.05 21.16 -3.43
N LEU A 62 10.67 21.87 -4.38
CA LEU A 62 10.81 21.39 -5.75
C LEU A 62 11.64 20.10 -5.84
N PHE A 63 12.66 19.97 -4.98
CA PHE A 63 13.48 18.78 -4.89
C PHE A 63 12.68 17.59 -4.35
N ALA A 64 11.94 17.77 -3.26
CA ALA A 64 11.08 16.74 -2.67
C ALA A 64 9.98 16.28 -3.64
N GLU A 65 9.33 17.21 -4.35
CA GLU A 65 8.32 16.89 -5.36
C GLU A 65 8.91 16.09 -6.53
N PHE A 66 10.09 16.48 -7.02
CA PHE A 66 10.79 15.77 -8.08
C PHE A 66 11.20 14.37 -7.62
N GLU A 67 11.77 14.24 -6.41
CA GLU A 67 12.18 12.95 -5.85
C GLU A 67 11.00 12.00 -5.69
N LEU A 68 9.88 12.47 -5.12
CA LEU A 68 8.66 11.68 -4.99
C LEU A 68 8.14 11.21 -6.36
N SER A 69 8.09 12.11 -7.34
CA SER A 69 7.62 11.79 -8.70
C SER A 69 8.55 10.78 -9.38
N TYR A 70 9.85 10.94 -9.21
CA TYR A 70 10.86 10.03 -9.76
C TYR A 70 10.76 8.63 -9.13
N VAL A 71 10.70 8.55 -7.79
CA VAL A 71 10.54 7.27 -7.08
C VAL A 71 9.22 6.60 -7.44
N SER A 72 8.13 7.37 -7.54
CA SER A 72 6.80 6.84 -7.91
C SER A 72 6.75 6.30 -9.34
N SER A 73 7.56 6.81 -10.26
CA SER A 73 7.70 6.26 -11.62
C SER A 73 8.53 4.96 -11.67
N LEU A 74 9.37 4.73 -10.65
CA LEU A 74 10.24 3.55 -10.59
C LEU A 74 9.64 2.41 -9.77
N VAL A 75 8.84 2.76 -8.75
CA VAL A 75 8.26 1.82 -7.80
C VAL A 75 6.83 2.25 -7.51
N ALA A 76 5.91 1.28 -7.44
CA ALA A 76 4.56 1.54 -6.98
C ALA A 76 4.57 1.99 -5.51
N VAL A 77 4.55 3.31 -5.30
CA VAL A 77 4.42 3.92 -3.97
C VAL A 77 2.95 3.84 -3.57
N LYS A 78 2.67 3.09 -2.50
CA LYS A 78 1.31 2.97 -1.97
C LYS A 78 0.91 4.28 -1.30
N SER A 79 -0.29 4.75 -1.62
CA SER A 79 -0.94 5.83 -0.90
C SER A 79 -1.24 5.44 0.56
N PRO A 80 -1.36 6.41 1.49
CA PRO A 80 -1.79 6.14 2.86
C PRO A 80 -3.08 5.32 2.91
N GLU A 81 -4.05 5.64 2.03
CA GLU A 81 -5.33 4.93 1.95
C GLU A 81 -5.15 3.46 1.54
N GLU A 82 -4.24 3.15 0.60
CA GLU A 82 -3.93 1.78 0.23
C GLU A 82 -3.26 1.02 1.37
N ILE A 83 -2.39 1.68 2.13
CA ILE A 83 -1.76 1.07 3.33
C ILE A 83 -2.83 0.74 4.37
N TYR A 84 -3.78 1.66 4.62
CA TYR A 84 -4.89 1.40 5.54
C TYR A 84 -5.76 0.23 5.09
N ARG A 85 -6.15 0.18 3.80
CA ARG A 85 -6.93 -0.95 3.25
C ARG A 85 -6.18 -2.28 3.35
N GLN A 86 -4.86 -2.28 3.19
CA GLN A 86 -4.04 -3.47 3.40
C GLN A 86 -3.99 -3.88 4.87
N GLN A 87 -3.90 -2.92 5.78
CA GLN A 87 -3.92 -3.20 7.21
C GLN A 87 -5.25 -3.84 7.65
N GLU A 88 -6.38 -3.40 7.11
CA GLU A 88 -7.68 -4.02 7.39
C GLU A 88 -7.70 -5.51 6.98
N ILE A 89 -7.09 -5.86 5.85
CA ILE A 89 -6.95 -7.26 5.41
C ILE A 89 -6.06 -8.05 6.37
N ILE A 90 -4.95 -7.46 6.82
CA ILE A 90 -4.06 -8.09 7.81
C ILE A 90 -4.82 -8.38 9.09
N VAL A 91 -5.61 -7.43 9.59
CA VAL A 91 -6.45 -7.62 10.78
C VAL A 91 -7.46 -8.74 10.54
N LEU A 92 -8.15 -8.77 9.40
CA LEU A 92 -9.07 -9.86 9.06
C LEU A 92 -8.37 -11.22 9.11
N PHE A 93 -7.13 -11.31 8.61
CA PHE A 93 -6.36 -12.56 8.63
C PHE A 93 -5.99 -12.94 10.07
N SER A 94 -5.55 -12.00 10.89
CA SER A 94 -5.25 -12.23 12.31
C SER A 94 -6.47 -12.72 13.08
N GLU A 95 -7.62 -12.07 12.91
CA GLU A 95 -8.90 -12.45 13.51
C GLU A 95 -9.35 -13.85 13.05
N THR A 96 -9.15 -14.15 11.77
CA THR A 96 -9.45 -15.48 11.20
C THR A 96 -8.56 -16.55 11.81
N VAL A 97 -7.27 -16.30 11.98
CA VAL A 97 -6.32 -17.22 12.61
C VAL A 97 -6.71 -17.48 14.06
N GLU A 98 -7.01 -16.43 14.83
CA GLU A 98 -7.44 -16.57 16.22
C GLU A 98 -8.72 -17.40 16.33
N ARG A 99 -9.70 -17.17 15.45
CA ARG A 99 -10.92 -17.98 15.40
C ARG A 99 -10.62 -19.43 15.02
N ALA A 100 -9.79 -19.65 14.01
CA ALA A 100 -9.44 -20.99 13.54
C ALA A 100 -8.70 -21.81 14.62
N LEU A 101 -7.83 -21.17 15.42
CA LEU A 101 -7.21 -21.78 16.59
C LEU A 101 -8.24 -22.15 17.66
N ARG A 102 -9.16 -21.23 17.99
CA ARG A 102 -10.23 -21.48 18.98
C ARG A 102 -11.16 -22.62 18.59
N LEU A 103 -11.45 -22.77 17.30
CA LEU A 103 -12.29 -23.84 16.75
C LEU A 103 -11.51 -25.13 16.45
N GLY A 104 -10.19 -25.13 16.62
CA GLY A 104 -9.33 -26.29 16.36
C GLY A 104 -9.19 -26.64 14.88
N TYR A 105 -9.39 -25.68 13.97
CA TYR A 105 -9.13 -25.84 12.54
C TYR A 105 -7.63 -25.76 12.23
N LEU A 106 -6.91 -24.94 12.99
CA LEU A 106 -5.47 -24.79 12.95
C LEU A 106 -4.89 -25.12 14.34
N THR A 107 -3.63 -25.53 14.39
CA THR A 107 -2.89 -25.70 15.65
C THR A 107 -1.80 -24.64 15.76
N GLN A 108 -1.40 -24.32 16.99
CA GLN A 108 -0.30 -23.39 17.23
C GLN A 108 1.02 -23.87 16.61
N GLU A 109 1.24 -25.19 16.61
CA GLU A 109 2.42 -25.81 15.99
C GLU A 109 2.52 -25.54 14.49
N MET A 110 1.39 -25.52 13.77
CA MET A 110 1.40 -25.18 12.34
C MET A 110 1.86 -23.73 12.10
N ILE A 111 1.47 -22.82 12.99
CA ILE A 111 1.81 -21.40 12.89
C ILE A 111 3.29 -21.19 13.23
N ASP A 112 3.73 -21.74 14.36
CA ASP A 112 5.12 -21.63 14.83
C ASP A 112 6.09 -22.33 13.87
N GLY A 113 5.63 -23.42 13.21
CA GLY A 113 6.35 -24.16 12.19
C GLY A 113 6.34 -23.53 10.79
N TYR A 114 5.62 -22.41 10.59
CA TYR A 114 5.45 -21.75 9.29
C TYR A 114 4.99 -22.72 8.18
N GLU A 115 3.99 -23.56 8.48
CA GLU A 115 3.50 -24.57 7.56
C GLU A 115 3.03 -23.94 6.22
N PRO A 116 3.56 -24.38 5.06
CA PRO A 116 3.23 -23.78 3.76
C PRO A 116 1.73 -23.77 3.44
N LEU A 117 0.98 -24.77 3.93
CA LEU A 117 -0.46 -24.89 3.73
C LEU A 117 -1.24 -23.70 4.32
N LEU A 118 -0.70 -23.02 5.33
CA LEU A 118 -1.32 -21.83 5.94
C LEU A 118 -1.46 -20.68 4.93
N MET A 119 -0.58 -20.61 3.93
CA MET A 119 -0.65 -19.61 2.86
C MET A 119 -1.91 -19.74 2.01
N PHE A 120 -2.53 -20.93 1.98
CA PHE A 120 -3.79 -21.17 1.26
C PHE A 120 -4.98 -21.21 2.22
N THR A 121 -4.81 -21.85 3.38
CA THR A 121 -5.90 -22.07 4.33
C THR A 121 -6.37 -20.77 4.97
N ILE A 122 -5.45 -19.90 5.40
CA ILE A 122 -5.81 -18.64 6.06
C ILE A 122 -6.62 -17.74 5.12
N PRO A 123 -6.20 -17.48 3.85
CA PRO A 123 -7.02 -16.71 2.93
C PRO A 123 -8.40 -17.31 2.66
N ARG A 124 -8.51 -18.65 2.53
CA ARG A 124 -9.79 -19.34 2.30
C ARG A 124 -10.76 -19.13 3.48
N LEU A 125 -10.29 -19.34 4.71
CA LEU A 125 -11.06 -19.10 5.92
C LEU A 125 -11.38 -17.61 6.13
N ALA A 126 -10.48 -16.73 5.72
CA ALA A 126 -10.65 -15.29 5.85
C ALA A 126 -11.75 -14.75 4.93
N ILE A 127 -11.93 -15.34 3.75
CA ILE A 127 -13.07 -15.01 2.88
C ILE A 127 -14.40 -15.34 3.58
N ILE A 128 -14.51 -16.53 4.21
CA ILE A 128 -15.72 -16.89 4.95
C ILE A 128 -15.93 -15.94 6.13
N SER A 129 -14.88 -15.72 6.92
CA SER A 129 -14.93 -14.87 8.11
C SER A 129 -15.29 -13.43 7.75
N GLY A 130 -14.70 -12.87 6.70
CA GLY A 130 -14.97 -11.50 6.25
C GLY A 130 -16.35 -11.31 5.61
N LEU A 131 -16.97 -12.38 5.07
CA LEU A 131 -18.31 -12.29 4.47
C LEU A 131 -19.45 -12.55 5.46
N LEU A 132 -19.23 -13.37 6.49
CA LEU A 132 -20.26 -13.78 7.44
C LEU A 132 -20.09 -13.21 8.85
N ILE A 133 -18.85 -13.16 9.36
CA ILE A 133 -18.56 -12.86 10.77
C ILE A 133 -18.24 -11.38 10.96
N TYR A 134 -17.47 -10.83 10.02
CA TYR A 134 -17.04 -9.43 10.02
C TYR A 134 -17.60 -8.68 8.79
N PRO A 135 -18.93 -8.52 8.67
CA PRO A 135 -19.56 -7.91 7.49
C PRO A 135 -19.17 -6.44 7.27
N GLU A 136 -18.70 -5.76 8.32
CA GLU A 136 -18.20 -4.37 8.27
C GLU A 136 -16.70 -4.25 7.95
N GLY A 137 -16.02 -5.39 7.78
CA GLY A 137 -14.59 -5.47 7.56
C GLY A 137 -14.15 -5.15 6.11
N PRO A 138 -12.91 -5.51 5.74
CA PRO A 138 -12.34 -5.18 4.42
C PRO A 138 -13.06 -5.85 3.24
N LEU A 139 -13.85 -6.90 3.51
CA LEU A 139 -14.66 -7.61 2.52
C LEU A 139 -16.14 -7.18 2.53
N SER A 140 -16.46 -6.05 3.19
CA SER A 140 -17.83 -5.54 3.25
C SER A 140 -18.39 -5.31 1.85
N LEU A 141 -19.51 -5.95 1.57
CA LEU A 141 -20.25 -5.81 0.31
C LEU A 141 -21.34 -4.75 0.37
N GLU A 142 -21.45 -4.00 1.48
CA GLU A 142 -22.33 -2.83 1.56
C GLU A 142 -21.69 -1.61 0.90
N ARG A 143 -20.37 -1.56 0.91
CA ARG A 143 -19.56 -0.51 0.29
C ARG A 143 -19.41 -0.76 -1.22
N SER A 144 -19.11 0.31 -1.95
CA SER A 144 -18.86 0.23 -3.39
C SER A 144 -17.50 -0.46 -3.66
N PRO A 145 -17.34 -1.15 -4.80
CA PRO A 145 -16.10 -1.88 -5.11
C PRO A 145 -14.87 -0.97 -5.20
N GLU A 146 -15.04 0.32 -5.46
CA GLU A 146 -13.97 1.32 -5.50
C GLU A 146 -13.40 1.64 -4.11
N GLN A 147 -14.18 1.40 -3.05
CA GLN A 147 -13.75 1.61 -1.67
C GLN A 147 -13.02 0.38 -1.09
N MET A 148 -13.20 -0.78 -1.72
CA MET A 148 -12.54 -2.03 -1.36
C MET A 148 -11.06 -2.02 -1.75
N SER A 149 -10.25 -2.83 -1.08
CA SER A 149 -8.88 -3.08 -1.52
C SER A 149 -8.84 -3.59 -2.96
N GLN A 150 -7.86 -3.10 -3.74
CA GLN A 150 -7.64 -3.50 -5.13
C GLN A 150 -7.46 -5.02 -5.30
N VAL A 151 -7.04 -5.73 -4.24
CA VAL A 151 -6.90 -7.19 -4.24
C VAL A 151 -8.26 -7.89 -4.41
N PHE A 152 -9.32 -7.32 -3.84
CA PHE A 152 -10.65 -7.95 -3.80
C PHE A 152 -11.69 -7.27 -4.70
N SER A 153 -11.49 -6.00 -5.03
CA SER A 153 -12.39 -5.21 -5.88
C SER A 153 -12.75 -5.92 -7.22
N PRO A 154 -11.80 -6.53 -7.96
CA PRO A 154 -12.13 -7.26 -9.20
C PRO A 154 -13.08 -8.46 -9.01
N PHE A 155 -13.12 -9.02 -7.80
CA PHE A 155 -13.89 -10.20 -7.46
C PHE A 155 -15.19 -9.88 -6.71
N TYR A 156 -15.60 -8.61 -6.63
CA TYR A 156 -16.77 -8.17 -5.88
C TYR A 156 -18.05 -8.99 -6.19
N ASN A 157 -18.34 -9.22 -7.48
CA ASN A 157 -19.50 -10.02 -7.89
C ASN A 157 -19.39 -11.50 -7.50
N LEU A 158 -18.17 -12.04 -7.47
CA LEU A 158 -17.92 -13.41 -7.02
C LEU A 158 -18.10 -13.52 -5.51
N LEU A 159 -17.54 -12.59 -4.74
CA LEU A 159 -17.70 -12.51 -3.29
C LEU A 159 -19.17 -12.39 -2.90
N LYS A 160 -19.96 -11.62 -3.66
CA LYS A 160 -21.42 -11.53 -3.46
C LYS A 160 -22.12 -12.88 -3.63
N LYS A 161 -21.81 -13.61 -4.71
CA LYS A 161 -22.35 -14.96 -4.93
C LYS A 161 -21.94 -15.92 -3.82
N ILE A 162 -20.67 -15.90 -3.40
CA ILE A 162 -20.17 -16.74 -2.31
C ILE A 162 -20.93 -16.44 -1.01
N ARG A 163 -21.08 -15.17 -0.63
CA ARG A 163 -21.84 -14.76 0.56
C ARG A 163 -23.29 -15.26 0.49
N ASP A 164 -23.94 -15.08 -0.65
CA ASP A 164 -25.34 -15.46 -0.81
C ASP A 164 -25.52 -16.98 -0.68
N LEU A 165 -24.57 -17.80 -1.18
CA LEU A 165 -24.53 -19.25 -0.96
C LEU A 165 -24.27 -19.61 0.50
N LEU A 166 -23.28 -18.95 1.12
CA LEU A 166 -22.91 -19.20 2.52
C LEU A 166 -24.05 -18.90 3.50
N ARG A 167 -24.90 -17.90 3.22
CA ARG A 167 -26.06 -17.55 4.06
C ARG A 167 -27.18 -18.59 4.06
N VAL A 168 -27.19 -19.48 3.07
CA VAL A 168 -28.18 -20.57 2.99
C VAL A 168 -27.76 -21.77 3.85
N LEU A 169 -26.47 -21.90 4.15
CA LEU A 169 -25.93 -23.02 4.92
C LEU A 169 -26.32 -22.93 6.39
N SER A 170 -26.63 -24.09 6.97
CA SER A 170 -26.73 -24.25 8.42
C SER A 170 -25.36 -24.13 9.10
N ALA A 171 -25.36 -23.94 10.42
CA ALA A 171 -24.11 -23.86 11.19
C ALA A 171 -23.27 -25.15 11.10
N GLU A 172 -23.92 -26.31 10.98
CA GLU A 172 -23.23 -27.61 10.82
C GLU A 172 -22.57 -27.73 9.44
N GLU A 173 -23.29 -27.37 8.38
CA GLU A 173 -22.76 -27.37 7.01
C GLU A 173 -21.62 -26.37 6.86
N LEU A 174 -21.73 -25.20 7.49
CA LEU A 174 -20.67 -24.20 7.50
C LEU A 174 -19.41 -24.73 8.20
N CYS A 175 -19.56 -25.40 9.34
CA CYS A 175 -18.43 -26.02 10.05
C CYS A 175 -17.77 -27.10 9.20
N LEU A 176 -18.55 -27.94 8.51
CA LEU A 176 -18.02 -28.95 7.58
C LEU A 176 -17.26 -28.30 6.42
N LEU A 177 -17.79 -27.22 5.85
CA LEU A 177 -17.12 -26.47 4.77
C LEU A 177 -15.79 -25.87 5.24
N GLU A 178 -15.77 -25.20 6.39
CA GLU A 178 -14.56 -24.60 6.95
C GLU A 178 -13.47 -25.65 7.21
N ARG A 179 -13.85 -26.83 7.74
CA ARG A 179 -12.93 -27.95 7.93
C ARG A 179 -12.43 -28.52 6.61
N SER A 180 -13.31 -28.65 5.62
CA SER A 180 -12.93 -29.11 4.27
C SER A 180 -11.95 -28.16 3.60
N LEU A 181 -12.06 -26.85 3.81
CA LEU A 181 -11.15 -25.86 3.23
C LEU A 181 -9.74 -25.91 3.82
N CYS A 182 -9.61 -26.39 5.06
CA CYS A 182 -8.32 -26.63 5.71
C CYS A 182 -7.68 -27.95 5.28
N ALA A 183 -8.48 -28.94 4.88
CA ALA A 183 -8.00 -30.27 4.50
C ALA A 183 -7.77 -30.45 2.99
N ALA A 184 -8.33 -29.56 2.16
CA ALA A 184 -8.21 -29.65 0.71
C ALA A 184 -6.89 -29.07 0.20
N GLU A 185 -6.02 -29.94 -0.32
CA GLU A 185 -4.89 -29.58 -1.20
C GLU A 185 -5.39 -28.87 -2.47
#